data_AF-A0A376VF21-F1
#
_entry.id   AF-A0A376VF21-F1
#
_cell.length_a   1.000
_cell.length_b   1.000
_cell.length_c   1.000
_cell.angle_alpha   90.00
_cell.angle_beta   90.00
_cell.angle_gamma   90.00
#
_symmetry.space_group_name_H-M   'P 1'
#
loop_
_entity.id
_entity.type
_entity.pdbx_description
1 polymer ?
#
loop_
_entity_poly.entity_id
_entity_poly.type
_entity_poly.pdbx_seq_one_letter_code
_entity_poly.pdbx_strand_id
1 'polypeptide(L)' 'MSVFPEGFLWGGALAANQSEGAFREGGKGLTTVDMIPHGEHRMAVKLGLEKTFSVAR' A
#
# COMPACT_ATOMS: atom_id res chain seq x y z
N MET A 1 11.61 -14.91 -33.43
CA MET A 1 12.19 -14.42 -32.16
C MET A 1 11.77 -12.97 -32.00
N SER A 2 11.01 -12.62 -30.97
CA SER A 2 10.72 -11.21 -30.67
C SER A 2 11.92 -10.60 -29.94
N VAL A 3 12.31 -9.40 -30.37
CA VAL A 3 13.37 -8.60 -29.75
C VAL A 3 12.75 -7.32 -29.20
N PHE A 4 13.24 -6.87 -28.04
CA PHE A 4 12.80 -5.61 -27.46
C PHE A 4 13.24 -4.43 -28.35
N PRO A 5 12.43 -3.37 -28.44
CA PRO A 5 12.79 -2.17 -29.21
C PRO A 5 14.07 -1.51 -28.71
N GLU A 6 14.76 -0.80 -29.59
CA GLU A 6 15.85 0.09 -29.19
C GLU A 6 15.33 1.17 -28.24
N GLY A 7 16.07 1.43 -27.15
CA GLY A 7 15.67 2.38 -26.12
C GLY A 7 14.63 1.84 -25.13
N PHE A 8 14.37 0.54 -25.09
CA PHE A 8 13.49 -0.05 -24.07
C PHE A 8 14.02 0.23 -22.66
N LEU A 9 13.16 0.81 -21.82
CA LEU A 9 13.52 1.20 -20.46
C LEU A 9 13.30 0.03 -19.50
N TRP A 10 14.37 -0.69 -19.20
CA TRP A 10 14.39 -1.67 -18.13
C TRP A 10 14.51 -0.96 -16.78
N GLY A 11 13.61 -1.28 -15.87
CA GLY A 11 13.63 -0.68 -14.54
C GLY A 11 12.83 -1.51 -13.54
N GLY A 12 12.95 -1.10 -12.28
CA GLY A 12 12.14 -1.59 -11.17
C GLY A 12 11.25 -0.48 -10.61
N ALA A 13 10.28 -0.87 -9.80
CA ALA A 13 9.40 0.05 -9.09
C ALA A 13 9.28 -0.36 -7.62
N LEU A 14 9.10 0.64 -6.75
CA LEU A 14 8.83 0.48 -5.33
C LEU A 14 7.65 1.38 -4.93
N ALA A 15 6.96 1.00 -3.86
CA ALA A 15 5.93 1.83 -3.24
C ALA A 15 6.41 2.27 -1.85
N ALA A 16 6.22 3.55 -1.53
CA ALA A 16 6.64 4.18 -0.29
C ALA A 16 6.27 3.36 0.98
N ASN A 17 5.01 2.94 1.06
CA ASN A 17 4.50 2.16 2.19
C ASN A 17 5.11 0.75 2.33
N GLN A 18 5.80 0.23 1.30
CA GLN A 18 6.49 -1.05 1.34
C GLN A 18 7.97 -0.92 1.71
N SER A 19 8.57 0.27 1.55
CA SER A 19 10.02 0.45 1.65
C SER A 19 10.49 1.51 2.65
N GLU A 20 9.73 2.58 2.88
CA GLU A 20 10.22 3.74 3.64
C GLU A 20 10.29 3.50 5.16
N GLY A 21 9.31 2.77 5.71
CA GLY A 21 9.18 2.64 7.17
C GLY A 21 8.79 3.97 7.83
N ALA A 22 9.34 4.25 9.01
CA ALA A 22 9.23 5.54 9.71
C ALA A 22 7.81 6.15 9.76
N PHE A 23 6.76 5.32 9.85
CA PHE A 23 5.39 5.75 9.57
C PHE A 23 4.83 6.81 10.54
N ARG A 24 5.51 7.06 11.67
CA ARG A 24 5.18 8.05 12.71
C ARG A 24 6.20 9.19 12.81
N GLU A 25 7.20 9.25 11.96
CA GLU A 25 8.26 10.27 12.01
C GLU A 25 8.00 11.42 11.03
N GLY A 26 8.76 12.50 11.17
CA GLY A 26 8.79 13.60 10.18
C GLY A 26 7.47 14.34 9.95
N GLY A 27 6.48 14.16 10.82
CA GLY A 27 5.16 14.78 10.63
C GLY A 27 4.32 14.19 9.48
N LYS A 28 4.65 12.98 8.99
CA LYS A 28 3.95 12.30 7.86
C LYS A 28 2.42 12.24 8.03
N GLY A 29 1.95 12.05 9.27
CA GLY A 29 0.57 11.70 9.56
C GLY A 29 0.21 10.25 9.18
N LEU A 30 -0.97 9.80 9.63
CA LEU A 30 -1.47 8.47 9.30
C LEU A 30 -2.15 8.47 7.93
N THR A 31 -1.86 7.45 7.14
CA THR A 31 -2.49 7.21 5.84
C THR A 31 -3.41 6.00 5.93
N THR A 32 -4.20 5.74 4.88
CA THR A 32 -5.11 4.59 4.85
C THR A 32 -4.39 3.26 5.09
N VAL A 33 -3.18 3.05 4.54
CA VAL A 33 -2.47 1.77 4.70
C VAL A 33 -2.00 1.52 6.12
N ASP A 34 -1.76 2.59 6.90
CA ASP A 34 -1.36 2.51 8.31
C ASP A 34 -2.55 2.08 9.21
N MET A 35 -3.78 2.23 8.71
CA MET A 35 -5.01 1.88 9.44
C MET A 35 -5.54 0.47 9.10
N ILE A 36 -4.98 -0.19 8.09
CA ILE A 36 -5.40 -1.54 7.70
C ILE A 36 -4.67 -2.56 8.60
N PRO A 37 -5.37 -3.52 9.24
CA PRO A 37 -4.73 -4.50 10.11
C PRO A 37 -3.73 -5.38 9.36
N HIS A 38 -2.85 -6.02 10.12
CA HIS A 38 -2.00 -7.10 9.64
C HIS A 38 -2.69 -8.46 9.84
N GLY A 39 -2.24 -9.48 9.12
CA GLY A 39 -2.77 -10.84 9.25
C GLY A 39 -4.03 -11.11 8.43
N GLU A 40 -4.80 -12.12 8.86
CA GLU A 40 -5.89 -12.73 8.08
C GLU A 40 -6.96 -11.71 7.62
N HIS A 41 -7.27 -10.73 8.46
CA HIS A 41 -8.28 -9.71 8.18
C HIS A 41 -7.84 -8.62 7.19
N ARG A 42 -6.54 -8.53 6.88
CA ARG A 42 -5.98 -7.42 6.08
C ARG A 42 -6.69 -7.23 4.75
N MET A 43 -6.92 -8.32 4.02
CA MET A 43 -7.52 -8.25 2.68
C MET A 43 -9.02 -7.94 2.74
N ALA A 44 -9.75 -8.54 3.66
CA ALA A 44 -11.18 -8.25 3.83
C ALA A 44 -11.41 -6.78 4.18
N VAL A 45 -10.58 -6.22 5.07
CA VAL A 45 -10.64 -4.79 5.42
C VAL A 45 -10.20 -3.90 4.26
N LYS A 46 -9.08 -4.21 3.59
CA LYS A 46 -8.57 -3.44 2.44
C LYS A 46 -9.60 -3.34 1.31
N LEU A 47 -10.38 -4.40 1.09
CA LEU A 47 -11.40 -4.48 0.05
C LEU A 47 -12.78 -3.98 0.50
N GLY A 48 -12.93 -3.55 1.76
CA GLY A 48 -14.20 -3.08 2.31
C GLY A 48 -15.25 -4.20 2.52
N LEU A 49 -14.81 -5.46 2.55
CA LEU A 49 -15.68 -6.63 2.77
C LEU A 49 -15.99 -6.84 4.26
N GLU A 50 -15.15 -6.31 5.14
CA GLU A 50 -15.31 -6.36 6.59
C GLU A 50 -15.46 -4.94 7.15
N LYS A 51 -16.52 -4.70 7.94
CA LYS A 51 -16.72 -3.43 8.62
C LYS A 51 -15.76 -3.32 9.79
N THR A 52 -14.78 -2.44 9.68
CA THR A 52 -13.79 -2.17 10.74
C THR A 52 -14.16 -1.01 11.65
N PHE A 53 -15.07 -0.14 11.21
CA PHE A 53 -15.61 0.96 12.01
C PHE A 53 -17.07 1.23 11.65
N SER A 54 -17.94 1.37 12.65
CA SER A 54 -19.19 2.11 12.51
C SER A 54 -18.92 3.55 12.98
N VAL A 55 -18.95 4.52 12.08
CA VAL A 55 -19.18 5.90 12.50
C VAL A 55 -20.64 5.95 12.94
N ALA A 56 -20.88 5.78 14.25
CA ALA A 56 -22.18 6.09 14.83
C ALA A 56 -22.44 7.57 14.53
N ARG A 57 -23.49 7.84 13.76
CA ARG A 57 -24.19 9.12 13.87
C ARG A 57 -25.09 9.05 15.09
#